data_AF-A0A7W1D835-F1
#
_entry.id   AF-A0A7W1D835-F1
#
_cell.length_a   1.000
_cell.length_b   1.000
_cell.length_c   1.000
_cell.angle_alpha   90.00
_cell.angle_beta   90.00
_cell.angle_gamma   90.00
#
_symmetry.space_group_name_H-M   'P 1'
#
loop_
_entity.id
_entity.type
_entity.pdbx_description
1 polymer ?
#
loop_
_entity_poly.entity_id
_entity_poly.type
_entity_poly.pdbx_seq_one_letter_code
_entity_poly.pdbx_strand_id
1 'polypeptide(L)' 'DHPPEDTRAYFRGECLRRFSPRIVAASWDALIFDTGDTPLRKVPTLEPTRGTRRHVQGLFDSSPDVAALVDNLGA' A
#
# COMPACT_ATOMS: atom_id res chain seq x y z
N ASP A 1 -14.81 -10.69 -3.84
CA ASP A 1 -14.19 -10.91 -2.52
C ASP A 1 -13.50 -9.66 -2.02
N HIS A 2 -13.73 -9.30 -0.75
CA HIS A 2 -13.06 -8.18 -0.09
C HIS A 2 -11.93 -8.72 0.79
N PRO A 3 -10.76 -8.05 0.87
CA PRO A 3 -9.68 -8.47 1.75
C PRO A 3 -10.12 -8.39 3.22
N PRO A 4 -9.62 -9.26 4.11
CA PRO A 4 -9.90 -9.18 5.53
C PRO A 4 -9.36 -7.87 6.10
N GLU A 5 -10.19 -7.16 6.86
CA GLU A 5 -9.93 -5.78 7.30
C GLU A 5 -8.93 -5.67 8.45
N ASP A 6 -8.64 -6.77 9.14
CA ASP A 6 -7.84 -6.83 10.36
C ASP A 6 -6.41 -7.37 10.14
N THR A 7 -5.98 -7.49 8.88
CA THR A 7 -4.62 -7.93 8.52
C THR A 7 -3.97 -7.03 7.47
N ARG A 8 -2.67 -7.26 7.22
CA ARG A 8 -1.91 -6.63 6.12
C ARG A 8 -2.53 -6.86 4.73
N ALA A 9 -3.39 -7.88 4.59
CA ALA A 9 -4.08 -8.13 3.34
C ALA A 9 -5.02 -6.99 2.96
N TYR A 10 -5.54 -6.23 3.95
CA TYR A 10 -6.35 -5.04 3.68
C TYR A 10 -5.54 -3.98 2.92
N PHE A 11 -4.41 -3.54 3.48
CA PHE A 11 -3.52 -2.57 2.83
C PHE A 11 -3.11 -3.02 1.43
N ARG A 12 -2.69 -4.29 1.28
CA ARG A 12 -2.29 -4.81 -0.04
C ARG A 12 -3.46 -4.84 -1.03
N GLY A 13 -4.63 -5.30 -0.60
CA GLY A 13 -5.82 -5.36 -1.44
C GLY A 13 -6.26 -3.97 -1.89
N GLU A 14 -6.26 -2.99 -1.00
CA GLU A 14 -6.58 -1.60 -1.33
C GLU A 14 -5.53 -0.97 -2.26
N CYS A 15 -4.24 -1.24 -2.06
CA CYS A 15 -3.20 -0.79 -2.98
C CYS A 15 -3.40 -1.36 -4.39
N LEU A 16 -3.66 -2.67 -4.50
CA LEU A 16 -3.95 -3.31 -5.79
C LEU A 16 -5.22 -2.73 -6.43
N ARG A 17 -6.26 -2.47 -5.63
CA ARG A 17 -7.53 -1.92 -6.14
C ARG A 17 -7.39 -0.47 -6.63
N ARG A 18 -6.65 0.38 -5.91
CA ARG A 18 -6.54 1.82 -6.20
C ARG A 18 -5.38 2.18 -7.13
N PHE A 19 -4.27 1.44 -7.04
CA PHE A 19 -2.99 1.83 -7.62
C PHE A 19 -2.36 0.75 -8.51
N SER A 20 -3.12 -0.25 -8.99
CA SER A 20 -2.60 -1.35 -9.82
C SER A 20 -1.67 -0.90 -10.96
N PRO A 21 -1.95 0.17 -11.74
CA PRO A 21 -1.07 0.58 -12.85
C PRO A 21 0.29 1.09 -12.40
N ARG A 22 0.45 1.40 -11.10
CA ARG A 22 1.67 1.92 -10.49
C ARG A 22 2.37 0.89 -9.59
N ILE A 23 1.91 -0.37 -9.57
CA ILE A 23 2.53 -1.45 -8.80
C ILE A 23 3.39 -2.28 -9.76
N VAL A 24 4.70 -2.27 -9.53
CA VAL A 24 5.68 -3.07 -10.28
C VAL A 24 5.69 -4.52 -9.80
N ALA A 25 5.57 -4.72 -8.49
CA ALA A 25 5.51 -6.04 -7.89
C ALA A 25 4.73 -6.02 -6.56
N ALA A 26 4.04 -7.11 -6.28
CA ALA A 26 3.33 -7.32 -5.01
C ALA A 26 3.61 -8.72 -4.48
N SER A 27 4.00 -8.81 -3.20
CA SER A 27 4.14 -10.07 -2.48
C SER A 27 3.44 -9.98 -1.12
N TRP A 28 3.65 -10.97 -0.24
CA TRP A 28 3.19 -10.89 1.14
C TRP A 28 3.99 -9.91 1.98
N ASP A 29 5.27 -9.73 1.63
CA ASP A 29 6.23 -9.05 2.49
C ASP A 29 6.63 -7.68 1.96
N ALA A 30 6.26 -7.34 0.72
CA ALA A 30 6.41 -5.99 0.19
C ALA A 30 5.48 -5.68 -0.99
N LEU A 31 5.23 -4.39 -1.19
CA LEU A 31 4.75 -3.78 -2.42
C LEU A 31 5.85 -2.89 -3.01
N ILE A 32 6.05 -2.96 -4.34
CA ILE A 32 6.98 -2.10 -5.07
C ILE A 32 6.16 -1.21 -5.99
N PHE A 33 6.32 0.09 -5.83
CA PHE A 33 5.59 1.12 -6.55
C PHE A 33 6.51 1.87 -7.51
N ASP A 34 5.97 2.22 -8.68
CA ASP A 34 6.49 3.25 -9.56
C ASP A 34 5.73 4.55 -9.30
N THR A 35 6.40 5.51 -8.64
CA THR A 35 5.83 6.82 -8.32
C THR A 35 6.01 7.84 -9.46
N GLY A 36 6.58 7.44 -10.60
CA GLY A 36 7.00 8.34 -11.67
C GLY A 36 8.44 8.83 -11.54
N ASP A 37 9.13 8.46 -10.45
CA ASP A 37 10.51 8.82 -10.17
C ASP A 37 11.38 7.58 -9.93
N THR A 38 12.70 7.77 -10.04
CA THR A 38 13.69 6.74 -9.68
C THR A 38 14.41 7.13 -8.38
N PRO A 39 14.67 6.17 -7.47
CA PRO A 39 14.40 4.73 -7.58
C PRO A 39 12.94 4.36 -7.27
N LEU A 40 12.52 3.17 -7.73
CA LEU A 40 11.23 2.57 -7.34
C LEU A 40 11.10 2.50 -5.81
N ARG A 41 9.89 2.70 -5.30
CA ARG A 41 9.63 2.77 -3.85
C ARG A 41 9.13 1.42 -3.35
N LYS A 42 9.82 0.85 -2.36
CA LYS A 42 9.45 -0.43 -1.73
C LYS A 42 8.82 -0.17 -0.37
N VAL A 43 7.58 -0.60 -0.20
CA VAL A 43 6.86 -0.56 1.08
C VAL A 43 6.83 -1.96 1.68
N PRO A 44 7.55 -2.23 2.79
CA PRO A 44 7.52 -3.52 3.46
C PRO A 44 6.17 -3.78 4.15
N THR A 45 5.68 -5.01 4.09
CA THR A 45 4.45 -5.48 4.73
C THR A 45 4.70 -6.71 5.59
N LEU A 46 5.75 -6.67 6.42
CA LEU A 46 6.24 -7.82 7.21
C LEU A 46 5.28 -8.26 8.31
N GLU A 47 4.65 -7.31 9.00
CA GLU A 47 3.79 -7.57 10.16
C GLU A 47 2.36 -7.96 9.73
N PRO A 48 1.88 -9.19 10.01
CA PRO A 48 0.56 -9.64 9.57
C PRO A 48 -0.60 -8.80 10.12
N THR A 49 -0.42 -8.20 11.30
CA THR A 49 -1.43 -7.40 12.02
C THR A 49 -1.27 -5.89 11.83
N ARG A 50 -0.31 -5.43 11.00
CA ARG A 50 -0.26 -4.04 10.52
C ARG A 50 -0.92 -3.93 9.15
N GLY A 51 -1.20 -2.71 8.70
CA GLY A 51 -1.87 -2.50 7.41
C GLY A 51 -3.36 -2.88 7.42
N THR A 52 -3.95 -3.03 8.61
CA THR A 52 -5.40 -3.21 8.79
C THR A 52 -6.15 -1.95 8.42
N ARG A 53 -7.45 -2.06 8.15
CA ARG A 53 -8.32 -0.92 7.87
C ARG A 53 -8.20 0.18 8.90
N ARG A 54 -8.25 -0.16 10.19
CA ARG A 54 -8.09 0.80 11.29
C ARG A 54 -6.77 1.57 11.21
N HIS A 55 -5.70 0.95 10.73
CA HIS A 55 -4.40 1.61 10.59
C HIS A 55 -4.32 2.53 9.37
N VAL A 56 -4.86 2.11 8.22
CA VAL A 56 -4.55 2.74 6.93
C VAL A 56 -5.72 3.43 6.25
N GLN A 57 -6.93 3.39 6.81
CA GLN A 57 -8.08 4.10 6.23
C GLN A 57 -7.78 5.59 6.06
N GLY A 58 -7.37 6.28 7.14
CA GLY A 58 -7.04 7.70 7.07
C GLY A 58 -5.86 8.01 6.14
N LEU A 59 -4.87 7.10 6.07
CA LEU A 59 -3.77 7.19 5.11
C LEU A 59 -4.32 7.21 3.68
N PHE A 60 -5.13 6.21 3.32
CA PHE A 60 -5.72 6.14 1.99
C PHE A 60 -6.67 7.30 1.66
N ASP A 61 -7.39 7.83 2.65
CA ASP A 61 -8.26 8.99 2.47
C ASP A 61 -7.44 10.26 2.19
N SER A 62 -6.22 10.35 2.73
CA SER A 62 -5.27 11.46 2.51
C SER A 62 -4.34 11.30 1.30
N SER A 63 -4.42 10.18 0.58
CA SER A 63 -3.49 9.83 -0.50
C SER A 63 -4.23 9.65 -1.83
N PRO A 64 -4.39 10.72 -2.64
CA PRO A 64 -5.12 10.66 -3.91
C PRO A 64 -4.40 9.83 -4.98
N ASP A 65 -3.08 9.66 -4.86
CA ASP A 65 -2.26 8.87 -5.77
C ASP A 65 -1.16 8.10 -5.01
N VAL A 66 -0.37 7.33 -5.75
CA VAL A 66 0.68 6.47 -5.20
C VAL A 66 1.86 7.28 -4.62
N ALA A 67 2.15 8.47 -5.17
CA ALA A 67 3.24 9.31 -4.68
C ALA A 67 2.86 9.86 -3.30
N ALA A 68 1.66 10.42 -3.17
CA ALA A 68 1.11 10.86 -1.89
C ALA A 68 0.97 9.71 -0.88
N LEU A 69 0.67 8.48 -1.33
CA LEU A 69 0.65 7.31 -0.44
C LEU A 69 2.03 7.02 0.16
N VAL A 70 3.06 6.97 -0.68
CA VAL A 70 4.43 6.66 -0.25
C VAL A 70 4.97 7.77 0.66
N ASP A 71 4.72 9.03 0.31
CA ASP A 71 5.13 10.18 1.12
C ASP A 71 4.45 10.16 2.50
N ASN A 72 3.14 9.92 2.55
CA ASN A 72 2.39 9.86 3.81
C ASN A 72 2.75 8.63 4.68
N LEU A 73 3.26 7.55 4.07
CA LEU A 73 3.83 6.40 4.79
C LEU A 73 5.19 6.72 5.42
N GLY A 74 5.87 7.76 4.95
CA GLY A 74 7.28 8.03 5.27
C GLY A 74 8.23 6.96 4.73
N ALA A 75 7.84 6.29 3.64
CA ALA A 75 8.55 5.16 3.04
C ALA A 75 9.45 5.60 1.88
#